data_AF-K9AEV4-F1
#
_entry.id   AF-K9AEV4-F1
#
_cell.length_a   1.000
_cell.length_b   1.000
_cell.length_c   1.000
_cell.angle_alpha   90.00
_cell.angle_beta   90.00
_cell.angle_gamma   90.00
#
_symmetry.space_group_name_H-M   'P 1'
#
loop_
_entity.id
_entity.type
_entity.pdbx_description
1 polymer ?
#
loop_
_entity_poly.entity_id
_entity_poly.type
_entity_poly.pdbx_seq_one_letter_code
_entity_poly.pdbx_strand_id
1 'polypeptide(L)'
;MQKVRHHPDGYKSYLGRDNTGLYSVRIGWQVYASNANGSVLYKIKDGVKTPLDVEKFKTDYPKVWNELTQEIDFQRRKQLAIKLRETNIPTYDRKAYKKKRGFTGSK
;
A
#
# COMPACT_ATOMS: atom_id res chain seq x y z
N MET A 1 26.68 -16.43 -16.40
CA MET A 1 25.69 -15.76 -15.51
C MET A 1 25.04 -14.61 -16.26
N GLN A 2 23.74 -14.70 -16.58
CA GLN A 2 23.00 -13.52 -17.05
C GLN A 2 22.86 -12.55 -15.87
N LYS A 3 23.36 -11.32 -16.02
CA LYS A 3 23.11 -10.25 -15.04
C LYS A 3 21.61 -9.95 -15.04
N VAL A 4 20.92 -10.37 -13.99
CA VAL A 4 19.52 -9.97 -13.76
C VAL A 4 19.50 -8.45 -13.63
N ARG A 5 18.84 -7.77 -14.57
CA ARG A 5 18.72 -6.31 -14.53
C ARG A 5 17.77 -5.94 -13.39
N HIS A 6 18.35 -5.42 -12.31
CA HIS A 6 17.58 -4.78 -11.25
C HIS A 6 16.97 -3.48 -11.78
N HIS A 7 15.75 -3.15 -11.31
CA HIS A 7 15.16 -1.86 -11.59
C HIS A 7 15.99 -0.76 -10.89
N PRO A 8 16.23 0.42 -11.51
CA PRO A 8 17.03 1.49 -10.92
C PRO A 8 16.56 1.89 -9.51
N ASP A 9 15.25 2.06 -9.29
CA ASP A 9 14.72 2.40 -7.95
C ASP A 9 14.54 1.17 -7.01
N GLY A 10 15.28 0.09 -7.22
CA GLY A 10 15.24 -1.11 -6.39
C GLY A 10 14.03 -2.04 -6.62
N TYR A 11 13.88 -3.04 -5.77
CA TYR A 11 12.86 -4.08 -5.93
C TYR A 11 11.43 -3.57 -5.71
N LYS A 12 11.21 -2.58 -4.86
CA LYS A 12 9.87 -2.07 -4.53
C LYS A 12 9.88 -0.54 -4.43
N SER A 13 8.83 0.11 -4.96
CA SER A 13 8.66 1.56 -4.85
C SER A 13 7.19 1.95 -4.77
N TYR A 14 6.84 2.83 -3.83
CA TYR A 14 5.50 3.42 -3.74
C TYR A 14 5.34 4.55 -4.77
N LEU A 15 4.34 4.41 -5.64
CA LEU A 15 4.10 5.35 -6.74
C LEU A 15 3.05 6.42 -6.41
N GLY A 16 2.22 6.19 -5.39
CA GLY A 16 1.21 7.16 -4.96
C GLY A 16 -0.11 6.53 -4.56
N ARG A 17 -1.01 7.38 -4.10
CA ARG A 17 -2.39 7.03 -3.77
C ARG A 17 -3.31 7.89 -4.64
N ASP A 18 -4.25 7.25 -5.30
CA ASP A 18 -5.24 7.96 -6.11
C ASP A 18 -6.43 8.46 -5.29
N ASN A 19 -7.30 9.25 -5.94
CA ASN A 19 -8.47 9.86 -5.31
C ASN A 19 -9.52 8.81 -4.89
N THR A 20 -9.49 7.60 -5.46
CA THR A 20 -10.39 6.51 -5.07
C THR A 20 -9.87 5.71 -3.88
N GLY A 21 -8.63 6.00 -3.43
CA GLY A 21 -8.02 5.37 -2.27
C GLY A 21 -7.21 4.12 -2.56
N LEU A 22 -6.87 3.87 -3.82
CA LEU A 22 -5.95 2.82 -4.23
C LEU A 22 -4.51 3.30 -4.09
N TYR A 23 -3.69 2.46 -3.50
CA TYR A 23 -2.26 2.65 -3.35
C TYR A 23 -1.56 1.91 -4.48
N SER A 24 -0.80 2.63 -5.29
CA SER A 24 -0.02 2.06 -6.38
C SER A 24 1.41 1.80 -5.91
N VAL A 25 1.87 0.57 -6.07
CA VAL A 25 3.20 0.11 -5.68
C VAL A 25 3.82 -0.66 -6.84
N ARG A 26 5.04 -0.29 -7.24
CA ARG A 26 5.85 -1.10 -8.14
C ARG A 26 6.54 -2.20 -7.34
N ILE A 27 6.41 -3.43 -7.81
CA ILE A 27 7.12 -4.60 -7.30
C ILE A 27 7.83 -5.27 -8.48
N GLY A 28 9.16 -5.26 -8.44
CA GLY A 28 10.00 -5.57 -9.58
C GLY A 28 9.72 -4.62 -10.75
N TRP A 29 9.30 -5.18 -11.88
CA TRP A 29 8.94 -4.45 -13.10
C TRP A 29 7.43 -4.24 -13.27
N GLN A 30 6.63 -4.75 -12.33
CA GLN A 30 5.18 -4.70 -12.40
C GLN A 30 4.63 -3.71 -11.41
N VAL A 31 3.52 -3.05 -11.76
CA VAL A 31 2.83 -2.13 -10.88
C VAL A 31 1.50 -2.75 -10.47
N TYR A 32 1.25 -2.72 -9.17
CA TYR A 32 0.01 -3.20 -8.57
C TYR A 32 -0.66 -2.06 -7.83
N ALA A 33 -1.99 -2.05 -7.84
CA ALA A 33 -2.77 -1.11 -7.06
C ALA A 33 -3.83 -1.84 -6.23
N SER A 34 -3.93 -1.49 -4.96
CA SER A 34 -4.90 -2.10 -4.04
C SER A 34 -5.39 -1.08 -3.02
N ASN A 35 -6.58 -1.28 -2.47
CA ASN A 35 -7.07 -0.45 -1.38
C ASN A 35 -6.42 -0.83 -0.04
N ALA A 36 -6.62 0.01 0.97
CA ALA A 36 -6.02 -0.18 2.30
C ALA A 36 -6.33 -1.52 2.98
N ASN A 37 -7.44 -2.17 2.63
CA ASN A 37 -7.89 -3.43 3.23
C ASN A 37 -7.54 -4.65 2.38
N GLY A 38 -6.96 -4.45 1.19
CA GLY A 38 -6.64 -5.53 0.27
C GLY A 38 -7.85 -6.23 -0.36
N SER A 39 -9.03 -5.61 -0.38
CA SER A 39 -10.26 -6.23 -0.93
C SER A 39 -10.38 -6.07 -2.45
N VAL A 40 -9.60 -5.20 -3.05
CA VAL A 40 -9.51 -5.01 -4.51
C VAL A 40 -8.05 -5.03 -4.93
N LEU A 41 -7.77 -5.59 -6.10
CA LEU A 41 -6.42 -5.63 -6.65
C LEU A 41 -6.49 -5.36 -8.15
N TYR A 42 -5.56 -4.52 -8.61
CA TYR A 42 -5.36 -4.22 -10.01
C TYR A 42 -3.91 -4.40 -10.38
N LYS A 43 -3.66 -4.90 -11.59
CA LYS A 43 -2.37 -4.75 -12.26
C LYS A 43 -2.44 -3.51 -13.14
N ILE A 44 -1.42 -2.66 -13.06
CA ILE A 44 -1.29 -1.49 -13.90
C ILE A 44 -0.25 -1.77 -14.97
N LYS A 45 -0.65 -1.62 -16.24
CA LYS A 45 0.26 -1.69 -17.38
C LYS A 45 -0.13 -0.57 -18.35
N ASP A 46 0.83 0.26 -18.72
CA ASP A 46 0.63 1.37 -19.67
C ASP A 46 -0.55 2.30 -19.28
N GLY A 47 -0.72 2.55 -17.98
CA GLY A 47 -1.81 3.36 -17.43
C GLY A 47 -3.17 2.65 -17.31
N VAL A 48 -3.31 1.44 -17.86
CA VAL A 48 -4.55 0.66 -17.81
C VAL A 48 -4.58 -0.20 -16.54
N LYS A 49 -5.70 -0.12 -15.80
CA LYS A 49 -5.97 -0.94 -14.60
C LYS A 49 -6.73 -2.20 -14.99
N THR A 50 -6.08 -3.36 -14.91
CA THR A 50 -6.74 -4.66 -15.08
C THR A 50 -7.09 -5.24 -13.71
N PRO A 51 -8.37 -5.50 -13.40
CA PRO A 51 -8.75 -6.12 -12.14
C PRO A 51 -8.19 -7.55 -12.04
N LEU A 52 -7.75 -7.93 -10.84
CA LEU A 52 -7.29 -9.27 -10.52
C LEU A 52 -8.14 -9.86 -9.40
N ASP A 53 -8.33 -11.18 -9.45
CA ASP A 53 -8.90 -11.91 -8.32
C ASP A 53 -7.90 -11.94 -7.16
N VAL A 54 -8.33 -11.38 -6.02
CA VAL A 54 -7.49 -11.21 -4.83
C VAL A 54 -7.11 -12.55 -4.22
N GLU A 55 -8.06 -13.47 -4.07
CA GLU A 55 -7.84 -14.75 -3.37
C GLU A 55 -6.95 -15.66 -4.19
N LYS A 56 -7.17 -15.69 -5.51
CA LYS A 56 -6.27 -16.38 -6.43
C LYS A 56 -4.87 -15.76 -6.40
N PHE A 57 -4.76 -14.44 -6.42
CA PHE A 57 -3.45 -13.77 -6.40
C PHE A 57 -2.67 -14.00 -5.11
N LYS A 58 -3.33 -14.04 -3.95
CA LYS A 58 -2.71 -14.40 -2.66
C LYS A 58 -2.08 -15.79 -2.70
N THR A 59 -2.77 -16.73 -3.35
CA THR A 59 -2.31 -18.12 -3.50
C THR A 59 -1.19 -18.25 -4.50
N ASP A 60 -1.34 -17.66 -5.68
CA ASP A 60 -0.38 -17.78 -6.79
C ASP A 60 0.90 -16.95 -6.54
N TYR A 61 0.77 -15.79 -5.90
CA TYR A 61 1.86 -14.82 -5.70
C TYR A 61 1.95 -14.28 -4.25
N PRO A 62 2.08 -15.15 -3.24
CA PRO A 62 2.02 -14.75 -1.82
C PRO A 62 3.12 -13.74 -1.44
N LYS A 63 4.31 -13.86 -2.03
CA LYS A 63 5.41 -12.92 -1.80
C LYS A 63 5.09 -11.52 -2.32
N VAL A 64 4.53 -11.41 -3.53
CA VAL A 64 4.15 -10.12 -4.13
C VAL A 64 3.01 -9.49 -3.33
N TRP A 65 2.04 -10.30 -2.91
CA TRP A 65 0.94 -9.84 -2.05
C TRP A 65 1.43 -9.28 -0.71
N ASN A 66 2.35 -9.98 -0.05
CA ASN A 66 2.93 -9.55 1.22
C ASN A 66 3.69 -8.22 1.07
N GLU A 67 4.51 -8.10 0.02
CA GLU A 67 5.25 -6.87 -0.26
C GLU A 67 4.35 -5.66 -0.55
N LEU A 68 3.26 -5.89 -1.30
CA LEU A 68 2.25 -4.88 -1.60
C LEU A 68 1.56 -4.41 -0.32
N THR A 69 1.01 -5.34 0.47
CA THR A 69 0.26 -5.01 1.67
C THR A 69 1.13 -4.36 2.75
N GLN A 70 2.37 -4.82 2.94
CA GLN A 70 3.33 -4.19 3.84
C GLN A 70 3.64 -2.74 3.46
N GLU A 71 3.84 -2.46 2.17
CA GLU A 71 4.10 -1.10 1.71
C GLU A 71 2.87 -0.20 1.92
N ILE A 72 1.67 -0.71 1.61
CA ILE A 72 0.42 0.01 1.85
C ILE A 72 0.27 0.36 3.33
N ASP A 73 0.51 -0.60 4.22
CA ASP A 73 0.45 -0.38 5.67
C ASP A 73 1.49 0.64 6.15
N PHE A 74 2.72 0.58 5.63
CA PHE A 74 3.76 1.55 5.93
C PHE A 74 3.32 2.97 5.53
N GLN A 75 2.81 3.15 4.31
CA GLN A 75 2.34 4.45 3.83
C GLN A 75 1.14 4.96 4.63
N ARG A 76 0.22 4.07 5.04
CA ARG A 76 -0.89 4.43 5.94
C ARG A 76 -0.39 4.95 7.28
N ARG A 77 0.55 4.25 7.92
CA ARG A 77 1.15 4.68 9.20
C ARG A 77 1.89 6.01 9.05
N LYS A 78 2.63 6.20 7.95
CA LYS A 78 3.31 7.46 7.63
C LYS A 78 2.32 8.62 7.50
N GLN A 79 1.25 8.46 6.72
CA GLN A 79 0.20 9.47 6.58
C GLN A 79 -0.49 9.80 7.91
N LEU A 80 -0.74 8.79 8.75
CA LEU A 80 -1.30 9.01 10.07
C LEU A 80 -0.36 9.85 10.95
N ALA A 81 0.93 9.52 10.98
CA ALA A 81 1.92 10.24 11.77
C ALA A 81 2.04 11.72 11.34
N ILE A 82 2.06 11.98 10.03
CA ILE A 82 2.05 13.34 9.47
C ILE A 82 0.79 14.08 9.95
N LYS A 83 -0.40 13.50 9.78
CA LYS A 83 -1.65 14.13 10.20
C LYS A 83 -1.69 14.42 11.71
N LEU A 84 -1.23 13.48 12.53
CA LEU A 84 -1.17 13.66 13.99
C LEU A 84 -0.24 14.82 14.39
N ARG A 85 0.83 15.03 13.62
CA ARG A 85 1.75 16.16 13.81
C ARG A 85 1.12 17.48 13.34
N GLU A 86 0.53 17.52 12.15
CA GLU A 86 -0.06 18.74 11.56
C GLU A 86 -1.26 19.27 12.36
N THR A 87 -2.10 18.38 12.86
CA THR A 87 -3.35 18.75 13.54
C THR A 87 -3.16 19.11 15.01
N ASN A 88 -1.94 18.99 15.55
CA ASN A 88 -1.63 19.20 16.97
C ASN A 88 -2.62 18.54 17.94
N ILE A 89 -3.23 17.41 17.53
CA ILE A 89 -4.29 16.76 18.32
C ILE A 89 -3.73 16.38 19.70
N PRO A 90 -4.37 16.86 20.78
CA PRO A 90 -3.99 16.48 22.15
C PRO A 90 -3.94 14.97 22.30
N THR A 91 -2.97 14.48 23.09
CA THR A 91 -2.72 13.04 23.23
C THR A 91 -3.96 12.24 23.62
N TYR A 92 -4.83 12.82 24.45
CA TYR A 92 -6.11 12.26 24.90
C TYR A 92 -7.05 11.92 23.72
N ASP A 93 -7.10 12.80 22.71
CA ASP A 93 -7.99 12.67 21.54
C ASP A 93 -7.40 11.79 20.42
N ARG A 94 -6.09 11.50 20.47
CA ARG A 94 -5.41 10.69 19.44
C ARG A 94 -6.02 9.28 19.33
N LYS A 95 -6.51 8.70 20.42
CA LYS A 95 -7.14 7.37 20.40
C LYS A 95 -8.44 7.38 19.59
N ALA A 96 -9.31 8.36 19.84
CA ALA A 96 -10.55 8.54 19.09
C ALA A 96 -10.27 8.87 17.61
N TYR A 97 -9.28 9.73 17.36
CA TYR A 97 -8.87 10.08 16.01
C TYR A 97 -8.34 8.88 15.20
N LYS A 98 -7.46 8.07 15.79
CA LYS A 98 -6.96 6.83 15.18
C LYS A 98 -8.09 5.85 14.88
N LYS A 99 -9.02 5.65 15.82
CA LYS A 99 -10.20 4.79 15.64
C LYS A 99 -11.07 5.23 14.47
N LYS A 100 -11.39 6.53 14.36
CA LYS A 100 -12.15 7.10 13.22
C LYS A 100 -11.47 6.88 11.86
N ARG A 101 -10.15 6.74 11.83
CA ARG A 101 -9.35 6.52 10.61
C ARG A 101 -9.01 5.04 10.35
N GLY A 102 -9.61 4.11 11.11
CA GLY A 102 -9.40 2.67 10.94
C GLY A 102 -8.05 2.16 11.42
N PHE A 103 -7.38 2.90 12.31
CA PHE A 103 -6.17 2.44 13.01
C PHE A 103 -6.57 1.94 14.41
N THR A 104 -7.03 0.69 14.49
CA THR A 104 -7.38 0.03 15.75
C THR A 104 -6.32 -1.01 16.08
N GLY A 105 -5.35 -0.67 16.94
CA GLY A 105 -4.26 -1.60 17.25
C GLY A 105 -3.12 -1.06 18.11
N SER A 106 -3.35 -0.06 18.96
CA SER A 106 -2.43 0.19 20.08
C SER A 106 -3.06 -0.46 21.31
N LYS A 107 -2.74 -1.74 21.52
CA LYS A 107 -2.68 -2.28 22.88
C LYS A 107 -1.34 -1.84 23.47
#